data_AF-A0A956GWM3-F1
#
_entry.id   AF-A0A956GWM3-F1
#
_cell.length_a   1.000
_cell.length_b   1.000
_cell.length_c   1.000
_cell.angle_alpha   90.00
_cell.angle_beta   90.00
_cell.angle_gamma   90.00
#
_symmetry.space_group_name_H-M   'P 1'
#
loop_
_entity.id
_entity.type
_entity.pdbx_description
1 polymer ?
#
loop_
_entity_poly.entity_id
_entity_poly.type
_entity_poly.pdbx_seq_one_letter_code
_entity_poly.pdbx_strand_id
1 'polypeptide(L)'
;MLQRVAAVVSALAIPLIFLIEPVSGPLRALGPIGPWIGPVLAALCALPVIIAGREHLTQALAGAALAALATGLTPALPELLRVSNPDSLTVVDLRSEVLPADHAERSEYLALRGFLRDEWVIDEYPGGERPDQNQRPDAVLVPLLGTEAIEAELEGLMVVARVAPETLEQPPLQTLRGRTRAVAPELVDALVALQGGMPGPGNRPPAVLFDTFDVPTRGQAWTRVGLSAGAAVLALLLLLTTLPTRKPAGE
;
A
#
# COMPACT_ATOMS: atom_id res chain seq x y z
N MET A 1 -24.72 -29.69 -9.36
CA MET A 1 -25.13 -28.27 -9.26
C MET A 1 -24.39 -27.58 -8.13
N LEU A 2 -24.47 -28.12 -6.89
CA LEU A 2 -23.75 -27.60 -5.72
C LEU A 2 -22.25 -27.36 -5.95
N GLN A 3 -21.51 -28.30 -6.55
CA GLN A 3 -20.05 -28.11 -6.77
C GLN A 3 -19.73 -26.98 -7.77
N ARG A 4 -20.56 -26.80 -8.80
CA ARG A 4 -20.39 -25.70 -9.76
C ARG A 4 -20.60 -24.36 -9.09
N VAL A 5 -21.61 -24.26 -8.21
CA VAL A 5 -21.84 -23.07 -7.38
C VAL A 5 -20.64 -22.84 -6.46
N ALA A 6 -20.14 -23.88 -5.80
CA ALA A 6 -18.98 -23.79 -4.91
C ALA A 6 -17.72 -23.29 -5.66
N ALA A 7 -17.48 -23.77 -6.88
CA ALA A 7 -16.40 -23.29 -7.75
C ALA A 7 -16.55 -21.80 -8.09
N VAL A 8 -17.76 -21.35 -8.47
CA VAL A 8 -18.04 -19.94 -8.76
C VAL A 8 -17.87 -19.06 -7.52
N VAL A 9 -18.35 -19.52 -6.36
CA VAL A 9 -18.22 -18.78 -5.10
C VAL A 9 -16.76 -18.63 -4.71
N SER A 10 -16.00 -19.73 -4.75
CA SER A 10 -14.57 -19.75 -4.44
C SER A 10 -13.75 -18.83 -5.37
N ALA A 11 -13.96 -18.96 -6.69
CA ALA A 11 -13.11 -18.31 -7.67
C ALA A 11 -13.52 -16.87 -8.04
N LEU A 12 -14.80 -16.50 -7.90
CA LEU A 12 -15.30 -15.18 -8.30
C LEU A 12 -15.97 -14.43 -7.17
N ALA A 13 -16.95 -15.03 -6.49
CA ALA A 13 -17.78 -14.29 -5.53
C ALA A 13 -16.97 -13.81 -4.33
N ILE A 14 -16.09 -14.66 -3.77
CA ILE A 14 -15.25 -14.29 -2.63
C ILE A 14 -14.27 -13.16 -3.00
N PRO A 15 -13.44 -13.26 -4.06
CA PRO A 15 -12.60 -12.14 -4.47
C PRO A 15 -13.39 -10.83 -4.68
N LEU A 16 -14.53 -10.89 -5.36
CA LEU A 16 -15.37 -9.72 -5.62
C LEU A 16 -15.91 -9.09 -4.33
N ILE A 17 -16.33 -9.88 -3.35
CA ILE A 17 -16.79 -9.38 -2.05
C ILE A 17 -15.65 -8.64 -1.33
N PHE A 18 -14.42 -9.15 -1.43
CA PHE A 18 -13.25 -8.53 -0.79
C PHE A 18 -12.73 -7.28 -1.51
N LEU A 19 -13.26 -6.92 -2.67
CA LEU A 19 -13.06 -5.59 -3.28
C LEU A 19 -13.88 -4.49 -2.60
N ILE A 20 -14.90 -4.86 -1.83
CA ILE A 20 -15.81 -3.89 -1.20
C ILE A 20 -15.16 -3.39 0.09
N GLU A 21 -14.79 -2.11 0.14
CA GLU A 21 -14.09 -1.50 1.28
C GLU A 21 -14.80 -1.71 2.65
N PRO A 22 -16.14 -1.58 2.76
CA PRO A 22 -16.86 -1.97 3.98
C PRO A 22 -16.62 -3.40 4.48
N VAL A 23 -16.22 -4.31 3.61
CA VAL A 23 -15.93 -5.71 3.96
C VAL A 23 -14.45 -5.89 4.28
N SER A 24 -13.57 -5.38 3.42
CA SER A 24 -12.13 -5.59 3.55
C SER A 24 -11.50 -4.74 4.66
N GLY A 25 -11.99 -3.51 4.89
CA GLY A 25 -11.47 -2.59 5.91
C GLY A 25 -11.48 -3.16 7.34
N PRO A 26 -12.64 -3.62 7.86
CA PRO A 26 -12.71 -4.24 9.17
C PRO A 26 -11.82 -5.48 9.32
N LEU A 27 -11.66 -6.25 8.24
CA LEU A 27 -10.82 -7.44 8.24
C LEU A 27 -9.33 -7.07 8.35
N ARG A 28 -8.88 -6.01 7.68
CA ARG A 28 -7.50 -5.51 7.85
C ARG A 28 -7.22 -5.05 9.29
N ALA A 29 -8.24 -4.55 10.00
CA ALA A 29 -8.12 -4.13 11.39
C ALA A 29 -7.90 -5.31 12.38
N LEU A 30 -8.14 -6.56 11.95
CA LEU A 30 -7.88 -7.77 12.76
C LEU A 30 -6.38 -8.14 12.84
N GLY A 31 -5.50 -7.25 12.43
CA GLY A 31 -4.04 -7.43 12.49
C GLY A 31 -3.56 -8.56 11.57
N PRO A 32 -2.65 -9.44 12.02
CA PRO A 32 -1.95 -10.38 11.14
C PRO A 32 -2.87 -11.46 10.52
N ILE A 33 -4.03 -11.72 11.13
CA ILE A 33 -4.98 -12.76 10.67
C ILE A 33 -5.89 -12.23 9.57
N GLY A 34 -6.22 -10.94 9.60
CA GLY A 34 -7.14 -10.28 8.68
C GLY A 34 -6.94 -10.63 7.20
N PRO A 35 -5.72 -10.51 6.67
CA PRO A 35 -5.42 -10.82 5.27
C PRO A 35 -5.67 -12.27 4.85
N TRP A 36 -5.67 -13.22 5.80
CA TRP A 36 -5.81 -14.65 5.52
C TRP A 36 -7.26 -15.14 5.47
N ILE A 37 -8.21 -14.35 6.00
CA ILE A 37 -9.62 -14.77 6.11
C ILE A 37 -10.20 -15.04 4.72
N GLY A 38 -9.99 -14.15 3.75
CA GLY A 38 -10.46 -14.32 2.38
C GLY A 38 -9.88 -15.56 1.70
N PRO A 39 -8.55 -15.72 1.62
CA PRO A 39 -7.90 -16.92 1.09
C PRO A 39 -8.41 -18.23 1.71
N VAL A 40 -8.58 -18.27 3.03
CA VAL A 40 -9.10 -19.45 3.74
C VAL A 40 -10.54 -19.73 3.35
N LEU A 41 -11.40 -18.72 3.29
CA LEU A 41 -12.79 -18.89 2.84
C LEU A 41 -12.87 -19.41 1.40
N ALA A 42 -12.05 -18.86 0.49
CA ALA A 42 -11.98 -19.33 -0.89
C ALA A 42 -11.57 -20.80 -0.96
N ALA A 43 -10.56 -21.21 -0.19
CA ALA A 43 -10.11 -22.60 -0.12
C ALA A 43 -11.20 -23.53 0.48
N LEU A 44 -11.87 -23.10 1.55
CA LEU A 44 -12.97 -23.86 2.16
C LEU A 44 -14.14 -24.06 1.18
N CYS A 45 -14.50 -23.02 0.40
CA CYS A 45 -15.51 -23.13 -0.64
C CYS A 45 -15.09 -24.05 -1.81
N ALA A 46 -13.79 -24.27 -2.02
CA ALA A 46 -13.31 -25.21 -3.03
C ALA A 46 -13.34 -26.68 -2.55
N LEU A 47 -13.42 -26.97 -1.24
CA LEU A 47 -13.40 -28.33 -0.69
C LEU A 47 -14.42 -29.28 -1.34
N PRO A 48 -15.70 -28.92 -1.54
CA PRO A 48 -16.66 -29.81 -2.19
C PRO A 48 -16.27 -30.17 -3.63
N VAL A 49 -15.57 -29.27 -4.33
CA VAL A 49 -15.06 -29.50 -5.69
C VAL A 49 -13.87 -30.46 -5.63
N ILE A 50 -12.93 -30.24 -4.72
CA ILE A 50 -11.75 -31.10 -4.50
C ILE A 50 -12.18 -32.54 -4.16
N ILE A 51 -13.15 -32.69 -3.25
CA ILE A 51 -13.67 -34.00 -2.85
C ILE A 51 -14.37 -34.72 -4.01
N ALA A 52 -15.07 -33.98 -4.87
CA ALA A 52 -15.77 -34.54 -6.02
C ALA A 52 -14.85 -34.86 -7.20
N GLY A 53 -13.81 -34.05 -7.42
CA GLY A 53 -12.85 -34.15 -8.52
C GLY A 53 -11.62 -34.98 -8.19
N ARG A 54 -11.77 -36.09 -7.44
CA ARG A 54 -10.63 -36.93 -6.99
C ARG A 54 -9.75 -37.43 -8.13
N GLU A 55 -10.33 -37.69 -9.29
CA GLU A 55 -9.61 -38.12 -10.50
C GLU A 55 -8.67 -37.03 -11.06
N HIS A 56 -8.96 -35.76 -10.76
CA HIS A 56 -8.19 -34.59 -11.17
C HIS A 56 -7.76 -33.75 -9.96
N LEU A 57 -7.31 -34.42 -8.89
CA LEU A 57 -7.00 -33.79 -7.61
C LEU A 57 -5.99 -32.63 -7.74
N THR A 58 -4.92 -32.82 -8.51
CA THR A 58 -3.87 -31.80 -8.71
C THR A 58 -4.44 -30.53 -9.34
N GLN A 59 -5.33 -30.69 -10.31
CA GLN A 59 -6.02 -29.60 -10.99
C GLN A 59 -7.00 -28.87 -10.05
N ALA A 60 -7.75 -29.62 -9.23
CA ALA A 60 -8.66 -29.04 -8.24
C ALA A 60 -7.90 -28.27 -7.15
N LEU A 61 -6.76 -28.80 -6.68
CA LEU A 61 -5.88 -28.13 -5.73
C LEU A 61 -5.25 -26.86 -6.32
N ALA A 62 -4.78 -26.91 -7.57
CA ALA A 62 -4.26 -25.74 -8.26
C ALA A 62 -5.34 -24.66 -8.43
N GLY A 63 -6.56 -25.05 -8.79
CA GLY A 63 -7.71 -24.15 -8.86
C GLY A 63 -8.04 -23.50 -7.51
N ALA A 64 -8.04 -24.27 -6.42
CA ALA A 64 -8.27 -23.75 -5.08
C ALA A 64 -7.15 -22.79 -4.61
N ALA A 65 -5.89 -23.11 -4.90
CA ALA A 65 -4.75 -22.25 -4.60
C ALA A 65 -4.82 -20.91 -5.37
N LEU A 66 -5.21 -20.95 -6.65
CA LEU A 66 -5.40 -19.74 -7.46
C LEU A 66 -6.59 -18.89 -6.98
N ALA A 67 -7.69 -19.51 -6.54
CA ALA A 67 -8.82 -18.80 -5.94
C ALA A 67 -8.42 -18.10 -4.63
N ALA A 68 -7.66 -18.79 -3.79
CA ALA A 68 -7.10 -18.23 -2.55
C ALA A 68 -6.14 -17.08 -2.84
N LEU A 69 -5.26 -17.22 -3.84
CA LEU A 69 -4.36 -16.16 -4.29
C LEU A 69 -5.13 -14.95 -4.81
N ALA A 70 -6.12 -15.16 -5.70
CA ALA A 70 -6.94 -14.08 -6.24
C ALA A 70 -7.62 -13.28 -5.12
N THR A 71 -8.13 -14.00 -4.12
CA THR A 71 -8.76 -13.40 -2.94
C THR A 71 -7.75 -12.67 -2.06
N GLY A 72 -6.55 -13.20 -1.88
CA GLY A 72 -5.49 -12.55 -1.10
C GLY A 72 -5.01 -11.24 -1.73
N LEU A 73 -5.09 -11.12 -3.06
CA LEU A 73 -4.69 -9.91 -3.79
C LEU A 73 -5.78 -8.83 -3.81
N THR A 74 -7.06 -9.20 -3.79
CA THR A 74 -8.21 -8.28 -3.95
C THR A 74 -8.32 -7.16 -2.90
N PRO A 75 -8.12 -7.40 -1.58
CA PRO A 75 -8.36 -6.39 -0.56
C PRO A 75 -7.66 -5.08 -0.83
N ALA A 76 -6.40 -5.11 -1.29
CA ALA A 76 -5.59 -3.92 -1.52
C ALA A 76 -5.88 -3.20 -2.85
N LEU A 77 -6.62 -3.82 -3.78
CA LEU A 77 -6.83 -3.26 -5.13
C LEU A 77 -7.57 -1.93 -5.15
N PRO A 78 -8.66 -1.70 -4.38
CA PRO A 78 -9.37 -0.42 -4.41
C PRO A 78 -8.46 0.75 -4.01
N GLU A 79 -7.68 0.56 -2.95
CA GLU A 79 -6.73 1.55 -2.48
C GLU A 79 -5.62 1.80 -3.51
N LEU A 80 -5.02 0.75 -4.08
CA LEU A 80 -4.00 0.88 -5.12
C LEU A 80 -4.53 1.61 -6.35
N LEU A 81 -5.74 1.29 -6.80
CA LEU A 81 -6.36 1.93 -7.95
C LEU A 81 -6.66 3.40 -7.67
N ARG A 82 -7.17 3.72 -6.48
CA ARG A 82 -7.35 5.11 -6.02
C ARG A 82 -6.01 5.83 -6.05
N VAL A 83 -5.04 5.40 -5.27
CA VAL A 83 -3.74 6.08 -5.11
C VAL A 83 -2.98 6.21 -6.43
N SER A 84 -3.08 5.24 -7.34
CA SER A 84 -2.48 5.32 -8.66
C SER A 84 -3.09 6.40 -9.58
N ASN A 85 -4.25 6.95 -9.20
CA ASN A 85 -4.86 8.08 -9.88
C ASN A 85 -4.46 9.41 -9.20
N PRO A 86 -3.64 10.24 -9.86
CA PRO A 86 -3.15 11.54 -9.37
C PRO A 86 -4.21 12.45 -8.74
N ASP A 87 -5.40 12.43 -9.32
CA ASP A 87 -6.47 13.40 -9.05
C ASP A 87 -7.41 12.92 -7.93
N SER A 88 -7.18 11.72 -7.40
CA SER A 88 -8.06 11.12 -6.38
C SER A 88 -7.57 11.31 -4.94
N LEU A 89 -6.32 11.73 -4.76
CA LEU A 89 -5.75 11.99 -3.44
C LEU A 89 -6.20 13.36 -2.96
N THR A 90 -6.64 13.42 -1.70
CA THR A 90 -6.93 14.69 -1.03
C THR A 90 -5.64 15.50 -0.94
N VAL A 91 -5.70 16.74 -1.43
CA VAL A 91 -4.60 17.70 -1.33
C VAL A 91 -4.75 18.47 -0.03
N VAL A 92 -3.80 18.31 0.87
CA VAL A 92 -3.68 19.10 2.10
C VAL A 92 -2.64 20.18 1.85
N ASP A 93 -3.04 21.44 2.00
CA ASP A 93 -2.15 22.59 1.85
C ASP A 93 -1.65 23.02 3.22
N LEU A 94 -0.37 22.76 3.50
CA LEU A 94 0.27 23.03 4.78
C LEU A 94 0.34 24.53 5.10
N ARG A 95 0.10 25.39 4.10
CA ARG A 95 0.05 26.85 4.28
C ARG A 95 -1.25 27.32 4.95
N SER A 96 -2.31 26.50 4.86
CA SER A 96 -3.64 26.83 5.41
C SER A 96 -4.09 25.88 6.50
N GLU A 97 -3.56 24.65 6.53
CA GLU A 97 -3.99 23.60 7.46
C GLU A 97 -2.78 22.94 8.12
N VAL A 98 -2.86 22.75 9.44
CA VAL A 98 -1.88 21.95 10.20
C VAL A 98 -2.27 20.49 10.10
N LEU A 99 -1.32 19.62 9.78
CA LEU A 99 -1.57 18.18 9.72
C LEU A 99 -1.83 17.66 11.15
N PRO A 100 -3.01 17.08 11.45
CA PRO A 100 -3.28 16.64 12.80
C PRO A 100 -2.39 15.44 13.20
N ALA A 101 -2.09 15.35 14.51
CA ALA A 101 -1.06 14.45 15.03
C ALA A 101 -1.40 12.95 14.83
N ASP A 102 -2.68 12.62 14.66
CA ASP A 102 -3.15 11.26 14.40
C ASP A 102 -2.67 10.71 13.04
N HIS A 103 -2.29 11.57 12.09
CA HIS A 103 -1.67 11.13 10.83
C HIS A 103 -0.28 10.48 11.00
N ALA A 104 0.41 10.72 12.12
CA ALA A 104 1.66 10.03 12.41
C ALA A 104 1.45 8.53 12.65
N GLU A 105 0.27 8.17 13.19
CA GLU A 105 -0.11 6.80 13.51
C GLU A 105 -0.82 6.11 12.35
N ARG A 106 -1.47 6.88 11.46
CA ARG A 106 -2.18 6.36 10.29
C ARG A 106 -1.24 6.33 9.08
N SER A 107 -0.96 5.13 8.58
CA SER A 107 -0.21 4.97 7.34
C SER A 107 -1.11 5.16 6.13
N GLU A 108 -1.24 6.41 5.67
CA GLU A 108 -2.20 6.86 4.67
C GLU A 108 -1.49 7.48 3.46
N TYR A 109 -2.15 7.41 2.30
CA TYR A 109 -1.70 8.09 1.09
C TYR A 109 -2.34 9.48 0.99
N LEU A 110 -1.52 10.51 0.83
CA LEU A 110 -1.94 11.90 0.79
C LEU A 110 -1.19 12.65 -0.31
N ALA A 111 -1.73 13.81 -0.72
CA ALA A 111 -0.99 14.81 -1.45
C ALA A 111 -0.77 16.01 -0.54
N LEU A 112 0.50 16.36 -0.27
CA LEU A 112 0.85 17.48 0.60
C LEU A 112 1.43 18.61 -0.25
N ARG A 113 0.91 19.82 -0.05
CA ARG A 113 1.45 21.03 -0.67
C ARG A 113 2.14 21.88 0.39
N GLY A 114 3.38 22.26 0.11
CA GLY A 114 4.20 23.06 1.02
C GLY A 114 5.54 23.45 0.41
N PHE A 115 6.37 24.10 1.22
CA PHE A 115 7.72 24.52 0.88
C PHE A 115 8.73 23.47 1.33
N LEU A 116 9.53 22.95 0.39
CA LEU A 116 10.68 22.11 0.71
C LEU A 116 11.85 22.99 1.18
N ARG A 117 12.50 22.55 2.25
CA ARG A 117 13.70 23.20 2.80
C ARG A 117 14.95 22.48 2.35
N ASP A 118 15.57 23.02 1.32
CA ASP A 118 16.82 22.52 0.75
C ASP A 118 18.05 22.93 1.58
N GLU A 119 17.87 23.74 2.63
CA GLU A 119 18.91 24.04 3.60
C GLU A 119 19.07 22.92 4.66
N TRP A 120 18.03 22.09 4.85
CA TRP A 120 17.95 21.05 5.88
C TRP A 120 17.81 19.68 5.24
N VAL A 121 18.87 19.24 4.55
CA VAL A 121 18.89 18.01 3.76
C VAL A 121 19.66 16.91 4.48
N ILE A 122 19.06 15.73 4.58
CA ILE A 122 19.76 14.50 4.95
C ILE A 122 19.76 13.57 3.73
N ASP A 123 20.94 13.23 3.26
CA ASP A 123 21.13 12.31 2.14
C ASP A 123 20.87 10.85 2.56
N GLU A 124 20.13 10.12 1.73
CA GLU A 124 20.00 8.67 1.82
C GLU A 124 20.81 7.99 0.70
N TYR A 125 21.69 7.08 1.10
CA TYR A 125 22.51 6.26 0.21
C TYR A 125 22.05 4.80 0.25
N PRO A 126 22.27 4.02 -0.82
CA PRO A 126 21.96 2.59 -0.83
C PRO A 126 22.70 1.87 0.29
N GLY A 127 22.00 0.98 1.01
CA GLY A 127 22.54 0.29 2.18
C GLY A 127 23.64 -0.73 1.83
N GLY A 128 24.60 -0.92 2.74
CA GLY A 128 25.52 -2.08 2.72
C GLY A 128 27.00 -1.75 2.97
N GLU A 129 27.47 -0.54 2.67
CA GLU A 129 28.84 -0.11 2.89
C GLU A 129 28.90 1.38 3.29
N ARG A 130 30.10 1.87 3.65
CA ARG A 130 30.32 3.30 3.98
C ARG A 130 29.86 4.14 2.78
N PRO A 131 28.97 5.13 2.97
CA PRO A 131 28.41 5.91 1.87
C PRO A 131 29.54 6.59 1.10
N ASP A 132 29.58 6.34 -0.22
CA ASP A 132 30.47 7.05 -1.13
C ASP A 132 29.89 8.44 -1.37
N GLN A 133 30.46 9.44 -0.70
CA GLN A 133 30.03 10.84 -0.78
C GLN A 133 30.25 11.46 -2.18
N ASN A 134 30.89 10.74 -3.11
CA ASN A 134 31.02 11.17 -4.50
C ASN A 134 29.85 10.70 -5.38
N GLN A 135 28.99 9.81 -4.88
CA GLN A 135 27.81 9.35 -5.59
C GLN A 135 26.61 10.23 -5.25
N ARG A 136 25.69 10.37 -6.21
CA ARG A 136 24.41 11.05 -5.96
C ARG A 136 23.59 10.19 -4.99
N PRO A 137 22.95 10.77 -3.96
CA PRO A 137 22.08 10.01 -3.07
C PRO A 137 20.85 9.47 -3.82
N ASP A 138 20.32 8.33 -3.37
CA ASP A 138 19.12 7.70 -3.94
C ASP A 138 17.85 8.49 -3.59
N ALA A 139 17.86 9.09 -2.39
CA ALA A 139 16.80 9.95 -1.89
C ALA A 139 17.38 10.99 -0.94
N VAL A 140 16.62 12.03 -0.69
CA VAL A 140 16.93 13.05 0.32
C VAL A 140 15.73 13.23 1.23
N LEU A 141 16.00 13.42 2.51
CA LEU A 141 15.02 13.75 3.53
C LEU A 141 15.09 15.25 3.77
N VAL A 142 13.96 15.92 3.58
CA VAL A 142 13.83 17.37 3.71
C VAL A 142 12.55 17.74 4.46
N PRO A 143 12.59 18.73 5.34
CA PRO A 143 11.38 19.26 5.96
C PRO A 143 10.46 19.90 4.92
N LEU A 144 9.18 19.54 4.98
CA LEU A 144 8.11 20.13 4.19
C LEU A 144 7.25 21.01 5.10
N LEU A 145 7.27 22.33 4.85
CA LEU A 145 6.66 23.32 5.74
C LEU A 145 5.53 24.10 5.08
N GLY A 146 4.66 24.69 5.90
CA GLY A 146 3.61 25.61 5.47
C GLY A 146 4.08 27.04 5.15
N THR A 147 5.36 27.34 5.37
CA THR A 147 5.91 28.70 5.21
C THR A 147 7.31 28.65 4.62
N GLU A 148 7.70 29.77 3.98
CA GLU A 148 9.05 30.05 3.45
C GLU A 148 9.95 30.76 4.50
N ALA A 149 9.38 31.18 5.64
CA ALA A 149 10.15 31.84 6.71
C ALA A 149 11.18 30.91 7.38
N ILE A 150 12.41 31.40 7.60
CA ILE A 150 13.54 30.62 8.15
C ILE A 150 13.27 30.20 9.61
N GLU A 151 12.60 31.06 10.37
CA GLU A 151 12.11 30.78 11.72
C GLU A 151 10.66 30.31 11.63
N ALA A 152 10.47 29.03 11.28
CA ALA A 152 9.16 28.41 11.38
C ALA A 152 8.98 27.88 12.80
N GLU A 153 8.04 28.44 13.56
CA GLU A 153 7.49 27.73 14.70
C GLU A 153 6.87 26.44 14.15
N LEU A 154 7.41 25.29 14.58
CA LEU A 154 6.87 23.97 14.25
C LEU A 154 5.56 23.79 15.03
N GLU A 155 4.51 24.50 14.61
CA GLU A 155 3.17 24.30 15.13
C GLU A 155 2.60 23.01 14.54
N GLY A 156 2.50 21.97 15.37
CA GLY A 156 1.91 20.69 15.00
C GLY A 156 2.92 19.63 14.56
N LEU A 157 2.53 18.84 13.55
CA LEU A 157 3.29 17.67 13.10
C LEU A 157 4.36 18.08 12.08
N MET A 158 5.64 17.84 12.38
CA MET A 158 6.73 18.05 11.44
C MET A 158 6.69 17.00 10.34
N VAL A 159 6.51 17.43 9.09
CA VAL A 159 6.52 16.54 7.92
C VAL A 159 7.93 16.48 7.36
N VAL A 160 8.52 15.29 7.38
CA VAL A 160 9.81 15.01 6.74
C VAL A 160 9.53 14.32 5.41
N ALA A 161 9.70 15.03 4.30
CA ALA A 161 9.50 14.46 2.98
C ALA A 161 10.73 13.72 2.50
N ARG A 162 10.55 12.48 2.04
CA ARG A 162 11.57 11.71 1.34
C ARG A 162 11.34 11.85 -0.16
N VAL A 163 12.24 12.54 -0.85
CA VAL A 163 12.11 12.90 -2.27
C VAL A 163 13.36 12.53 -3.06
N ALA A 164 13.25 12.50 -4.40
CA ALA A 164 14.41 12.38 -5.27
C ALA A 164 15.25 13.69 -5.23
N PRO A 165 16.58 13.64 -5.30
CA PRO A 165 17.41 14.85 -5.20
C PRO A 165 17.10 15.92 -6.26
N GLU A 166 16.70 15.51 -7.46
CA GLU A 166 16.31 16.40 -8.56
C GLU A 166 15.10 17.28 -8.21
N THR A 167 14.31 16.86 -7.21
CA THR A 167 13.14 17.61 -6.73
C THR A 167 13.56 18.92 -6.08
N LEU A 168 14.75 19.00 -5.50
CA LEU A 168 15.28 20.22 -4.87
C LEU A 168 15.77 21.26 -5.89
N GLU A 169 15.98 20.87 -7.15
CA GLU A 169 16.37 21.81 -8.22
C GLU A 169 15.16 22.61 -8.75
N GLN A 170 13.95 22.26 -8.31
CA GLN A 170 12.69 22.90 -8.70
C GLN A 170 12.28 24.01 -7.72
N PRO A 171 11.29 24.85 -8.04
CA PRO A 171 10.79 25.85 -7.09
C PRO A 171 10.42 25.23 -5.74
N PRO A 172 10.65 25.93 -4.61
CA PRO A 172 10.50 25.35 -3.27
C PRO A 172 9.05 24.99 -2.93
N LEU A 173 8.07 25.73 -3.45
CA LEU A 173 6.64 25.42 -3.29
C LEU A 173 6.24 24.28 -4.22
N GLN A 174 5.99 23.10 -3.65
CA GLN A 174 5.65 21.90 -4.40
C GLN A 174 4.44 21.17 -3.83
N THR A 175 3.79 20.39 -4.67
CA THR A 175 2.76 19.42 -4.26
C THR A 175 3.36 18.03 -4.40
N LEU A 176 3.70 17.42 -3.26
CA LEU A 176 4.24 16.07 -3.20
C LEU A 176 3.12 15.05 -2.98
N ARG A 177 3.33 13.84 -3.48
CA ARG A 177 2.43 12.70 -3.27
C ARG A 177 3.22 11.60 -2.64
N GLY A 178 2.65 10.97 -1.63
CA GLY A 178 3.40 10.03 -0.80
C GLY A 178 2.52 9.33 0.19
N ARG A 179 3.16 8.49 0.98
CA ARG A 179 2.55 7.78 2.09
C ARG A 179 3.14 8.24 3.40
N THR A 180 2.29 8.49 4.39
CA THR A 180 2.73 8.76 5.76
C THR A 180 3.22 7.48 6.44
N ARG A 181 4.33 7.62 7.16
CA ARG A 181 4.97 6.56 7.94
C ARG A 181 5.52 7.15 9.23
N ALA A 182 5.66 6.30 10.25
CA ALA A 182 6.41 6.68 11.44
C ALA A 182 7.85 7.03 11.06
N VAL A 183 8.32 8.18 11.52
CA VAL A 183 9.71 8.60 11.35
C VAL A 183 10.55 8.08 12.50
N ALA A 184 11.79 7.69 12.21
CA ALA A 184 12.74 7.30 13.25
C ALA A 184 13.09 8.52 14.12
N PRO A 185 13.08 8.40 15.46
CA PRO A 185 13.40 9.51 16.35
C PRO A 185 14.77 10.14 16.08
N GLU A 186 15.74 9.34 15.64
CA GLU A 186 17.10 9.76 15.34
C GLU A 186 17.17 10.69 14.12
N LEU A 187 16.28 10.49 13.13
CA LEU A 187 16.18 11.37 11.96
C LEU A 187 15.59 12.73 12.35
N VAL A 188 14.61 12.74 13.25
CA VAL A 188 14.04 13.98 13.79
C VAL A 188 15.10 14.77 14.55
N ASP A 189 15.86 14.11 15.42
CA ASP A 189 16.93 14.74 16.17
C ASP A 189 18.02 15.32 15.24
N ALA A 190 18.39 14.60 14.18
CA ALA A 190 19.35 15.07 13.19
C ALA A 190 18.86 16.31 12.43
N LEU A 191 17.59 16.33 12.01
CA LEU A 191 17.00 17.50 11.35
C LEU A 191 16.92 18.71 12.29
N VAL A 192 16.48 18.53 13.54
CA VAL A 192 16.42 19.61 14.53
C VAL A 192 17.82 20.16 14.83
N ALA A 193 18.84 19.30 14.88
CA ALA A 193 20.23 19.74 15.05
C ALA A 193 20.73 20.60 13.88
N LEU A 194 20.34 20.28 12.63
CA LEU A 194 20.65 21.10 11.45
C LEU A 194 20.00 22.50 11.50
N GLN A 195 18.88 22.65 12.19
CA GLN A 195 18.21 23.94 12.42
C GLN A 195 18.95 24.83 13.44
N GLY A 196 20.01 24.33 14.07
CA GLY A 196 20.70 25.03 15.16
C GLY A 196 20.00 24.89 16.52
N GLY A 197 18.98 24.04 16.62
CA GLY A 197 18.34 23.67 17.89
C GLY A 197 19.18 22.64 18.66
N MET A 198 19.19 22.72 19.99
CA MET A 198 19.71 21.64 20.85
C MET A 198 18.53 20.75 21.26
N PRO A 199 18.35 19.54 20.67
CA PRO A 199 17.27 18.65 21.05
C PRO A 199 17.48 18.14 22.48
N GLY A 200 16.72 18.67 23.43
CA GLY A 200 16.63 18.11 24.77
C GLY A 200 15.75 16.85 24.77
N PRO A 201 16.07 15.80 25.55
CA PRO A 201 15.20 14.64 25.71
C PRO A 201 13.87 15.10 26.33
N GLY A 202 12.82 15.19 25.50
CA GLY A 202 11.48 15.65 25.91
C GLY A 202 10.90 16.79 25.07
N ASN A 203 11.68 17.41 24.18
CA ASN A 203 11.22 18.53 23.34
C ASN A 203 11.24 18.21 21.84
N ARG A 204 10.99 16.94 21.49
CA ARG A 204 10.92 16.50 20.08
C ARG A 204 9.57 16.90 19.50
N PRO A 205 9.53 17.64 18.38
CA PRO A 205 8.26 17.86 17.69
C PRO A 205 7.72 16.50 17.23
N PRO A 206 6.40 16.25 17.35
CA PRO A 206 5.81 15.06 16.76
C PRO A 206 6.04 15.15 15.25
N ALA A 207 6.46 14.05 14.63
CA ALA A 207 6.92 14.08 13.25
C ALA A 207 6.45 12.86 12.47
N VAL A 208 6.35 13.01 11.16
CA VAL A 208 5.94 11.95 10.23
C VAL A 208 6.86 11.94 9.02
N LEU A 209 7.19 10.74 8.55
CA LEU A 209 7.88 10.55 7.29
C LEU A 209 6.84 10.53 6.17
N PHE A 210 6.99 11.40 5.19
CA PHE A 210 6.19 11.42 3.98
C PHE A 210 6.99 10.83 2.82
N ASP A 211 6.79 9.54 2.58
CA ASP A 211 7.55 8.76 1.61
C ASP A 211 6.95 8.88 0.20
N THR A 212 7.60 9.64 -0.68
CA THR A 212 7.12 9.83 -2.06
C THR A 212 7.42 8.64 -2.97
N PHE A 213 8.31 7.73 -2.55
CA PHE A 213 8.67 6.53 -3.31
C PHE A 213 7.70 5.37 -3.10
N ASP A 214 6.87 5.41 -2.05
CA ASP A 214 5.88 4.35 -1.77
C ASP A 214 4.58 4.51 -2.58
N VAL A 215 4.52 5.45 -3.53
CA VAL A 215 3.32 5.67 -4.35
C VAL A 215 3.24 4.64 -5.48
N PRO A 216 2.21 3.77 -5.50
CA PRO A 216 2.05 2.78 -6.56
C PRO A 216 1.82 3.44 -7.92
N THR A 217 2.53 2.97 -8.93
CA THR A 217 2.29 3.42 -10.31
C THR A 217 1.01 2.81 -10.88
N ARG A 218 0.40 3.49 -11.88
CA ARG A 218 -0.75 2.93 -12.63
C ARG A 218 -0.43 1.54 -13.18
N GLY A 219 0.77 1.32 -13.70
CA GLY A 219 1.21 0.02 -14.22
C GLY A 219 1.21 -1.07 -13.15
N GLN A 220 1.72 -0.78 -11.95
CA GLN A 220 1.69 -1.73 -10.83
C GLN A 220 0.26 -2.05 -10.38
N ALA A 221 -0.61 -1.04 -10.30
CA ALA A 221 -2.02 -1.23 -9.95
C ALA A 221 -2.73 -2.14 -10.97
N TRP A 222 -2.60 -1.85 -12.27
CA TRP A 222 -3.18 -2.67 -13.34
C TRP A 222 -2.59 -4.07 -13.41
N THR A 223 -1.29 -4.24 -13.14
CA THR A 223 -0.66 -5.56 -13.08
C THR A 223 -1.28 -6.40 -11.95
N ARG A 224 -1.49 -5.81 -10.76
CA ARG A 224 -2.16 -6.51 -9.66
C ARG A 224 -3.62 -6.85 -9.97
N VAL A 225 -4.36 -5.95 -10.62
CA VAL A 225 -5.73 -6.24 -11.12
C VAL A 225 -5.70 -7.41 -12.10
N GLY A 226 -4.82 -7.36 -13.10
CA GLY A 226 -4.67 -8.42 -14.10
C GLY A 226 -4.29 -9.77 -13.50
N LEU A 227 -3.39 -9.78 -12.52
CA LEU A 227 -3.00 -10.99 -11.79
C LEU A 227 -4.17 -11.56 -10.99
N SER A 228 -4.91 -10.73 -10.26
CA SER A 228 -6.07 -11.17 -9.48
C SER A 228 -7.20 -11.71 -10.39
N ALA A 229 -7.54 -10.97 -11.46
CA ALA A 229 -8.56 -11.39 -12.42
C ALA A 229 -8.14 -12.66 -13.19
N GLY A 230 -6.89 -12.74 -13.63
CA GLY A 230 -6.35 -13.91 -14.31
C GLY A 230 -6.35 -15.15 -13.41
N ALA A 231 -5.92 -15.01 -12.14
CA ALA A 231 -5.98 -16.08 -11.16
C ALA A 231 -7.42 -16.54 -10.89
N ALA A 232 -8.36 -15.61 -10.76
CA ALA A 232 -9.79 -15.91 -10.55
C ALA A 232 -10.41 -16.67 -11.74
N VAL A 233 -10.16 -16.22 -12.97
CA VAL A 233 -10.68 -16.89 -14.19
C VAL A 233 -10.05 -18.27 -14.35
N LEU A 234 -8.73 -18.38 -14.18
CA LEU A 234 -8.04 -19.67 -14.29
C LEU A 234 -8.48 -20.63 -13.19
N ALA A 235 -8.63 -20.16 -11.95
CA ALA A 235 -9.19 -20.95 -10.84
C ALA A 235 -10.56 -21.51 -11.19
N LEU A 236 -11.46 -20.66 -11.71
CA LEU A 236 -12.79 -21.08 -12.11
C LEU A 236 -12.75 -22.17 -13.19
N LEU A 237 -11.94 -21.98 -14.23
CA LEU A 237 -11.79 -22.95 -15.32
C LEU A 237 -11.29 -24.30 -14.79
N LEU A 238 -10.24 -24.29 -13.97
CA LEU A 238 -9.66 -25.52 -13.40
C LEU A 238 -10.67 -26.24 -12.50
N LEU A 239 -11.35 -25.51 -11.61
CA LEU A 239 -12.35 -26.08 -10.70
C LEU A 239 -13.56 -26.64 -11.47
N LEU A 240 -14.05 -25.95 -12.50
CA LEU A 240 -15.20 -26.43 -13.27
C LEU A 240 -14.87 -27.67 -14.11
N THR A 241 -13.67 -27.72 -14.69
CA THR A 241 -13.24 -28.84 -15.54
C THR A 241 -12.84 -30.09 -14.74
N THR A 242 -12.57 -29.96 -13.44
CA THR A 242 -12.39 -31.13 -12.55
C THR A 242 -13.68 -31.89 -12.24
N LEU A 243 -14.84 -31.28 -12.50
CA LEU A 243 -16.12 -31.86 -12.15
C LEU A 243 -16.58 -32.86 -13.21
N PRO A 244 -17.09 -34.04 -12.80
CA PRO A 244 -17.58 -35.03 -13.75
C PRO A 244 -18.75 -34.44 -14.54
N THR A 245 -18.64 -34.47 -15.87
CA THR A 245 -19.76 -34.20 -16.76
C THR A 245 -20.79 -35.31 -16.55
N ARG A 246 -21.99 -34.99 -16.05
CA ARG A 246 -23.10 -35.95 -16.03
C ARG A 246 -23.28 -36.46 -17.46
N LYS A 247 -22.97 -37.73 -17.71
CA LYS A 247 -23.44 -38.42 -18.91
C LYS A 247 -24.97 -38.33 -18.90
N PRO A 248 -25.63 -37.91 -20.00
CA PRO A 248 -27.08 -37.99 -20.08
C PRO A 248 -27.49 -39.45 -19.86
N ALA A 249 -28.44 -39.68 -18.97
CA ALA A 249 -28.98 -41.01 -18.70
C ALA A 249 -29.77 -41.47 -19.94
N GLY A 250 -29.16 -42.31 -20.78
CA GLY A 250 -29.77 -42.76 -22.03
C GLY A 250 -28.83 -43.49 -23.00
N GLU A 251 -27.82 -44.21 -22.51
CA GLU A 251 -27.08 -45.24 -23.26
C GLU A 251 -27.18 -46.57 -22.50
#